data_AF-A0A1B6HGH2-F1
#
_entry.id   AF-A0A1B6HGH2-F1
#
_cell.length_a   1.000
_cell.length_b   1.000
_cell.length_c   1.000
_cell.angle_alpha   90.00
_cell.angle_beta   90.00
_cell.angle_gamma   90.00
#
_symmetry.space_group_name_H-M   'P 1'
#
loop_
_entity.id
_entity.type
_entity.pdbx_description
1 polymer ?
#
loop_
_entity_poly.entity_id
_entity_poly.type
_entity_poly.pdbx_seq_one_letter_code
_entity_poly.pdbx_strand_id
1 'polypeptide(L)'
;NVDDFEAKARKTVGYSTVTHFNIVHIDCHMSAVRLARARDEWESAALQNANTRCNGLLPLWGPQVPESAFASCLARHNTYLQECTGHRDISYVSTVHDLKLLLLRFAQEKSFHEDAGGGGPQSNMHLIPYLLHMALYVINTTRCGGREEKNLASYLECGSGERWLDSSYEAEGPLYWATLSLCLHSPARWRVTRLGHLRRLLTLAHARHVTPPAGPHTISDPTPADYSVYKSTLVFFGLIDTIYKQYFKGITVTSEEQWPTSLADYIRHNDEALLRCSERLMAAYTEELLPSASFEELCDVLGFLNEITDPSTYIKDILTGLTS
;
A
#
# COMPACT_ATOMS: atom_id res chain seq x y z
N ASN A 1 -12.71 3.81 -7.35
CA ASN A 1 -11.85 3.10 -8.33
C ASN A 1 -10.53 2.79 -7.69
N VAL A 2 -9.82 1.75 -8.13
CA VAL A 2 -8.48 1.45 -7.62
C VAL A 2 -7.40 2.34 -8.24
N ASP A 3 -7.66 2.95 -9.39
CA ASP A 3 -6.81 3.96 -10.00
C ASP A 3 -7.65 4.91 -10.86
N ASP A 4 -7.57 6.21 -10.60
CA ASP A 4 -8.36 7.20 -11.35
C ASP A 4 -7.82 7.43 -12.77
N PHE A 5 -6.54 7.12 -13.01
CA PHE A 5 -5.90 7.27 -14.31
C PHE A 5 -5.98 6.02 -15.18
N GLU A 6 -6.74 4.99 -14.81
CA GLU A 6 -6.82 3.78 -15.63
C GLU A 6 -7.37 4.07 -17.05
N ALA A 7 -6.69 3.68 -18.13
CA ALA A 7 -7.11 4.03 -19.49
C ALA A 7 -8.43 3.38 -19.92
N LYS A 8 -8.81 2.25 -19.30
CA LYS A 8 -10.04 1.52 -19.63
C LYS A 8 -11.30 2.36 -19.38
N ALA A 9 -12.24 2.30 -20.34
CA ALA A 9 -13.53 3.00 -20.24
C ALA A 9 -14.34 2.58 -19.00
N ARG A 10 -14.31 1.29 -18.66
CA ARG A 10 -14.84 0.78 -17.39
C ARG A 10 -13.68 0.59 -16.42
N LYS A 11 -13.57 1.54 -15.48
CA LYS A 11 -12.55 1.52 -14.42
C LYS A 11 -12.72 0.30 -13.52
N THR A 12 -11.61 -0.20 -13.03
CA THR A 12 -11.53 -1.25 -12.03
C THR A 12 -12.02 -0.69 -10.69
N VAL A 13 -13.10 -1.29 -10.21
CA VAL A 13 -13.73 -0.92 -8.94
C VAL A 13 -12.98 -1.61 -7.81
N GLY A 14 -12.90 -0.92 -6.67
CA GLY A 14 -12.36 -1.45 -5.43
C GLY A 14 -12.78 -0.54 -4.28
N TYR A 15 -12.19 -0.77 -3.11
CA TYR A 15 -12.50 -0.07 -1.88
C TYR A 15 -11.23 0.44 -1.21
N SER A 16 -11.39 1.37 -0.28
CA SER A 16 -10.33 1.85 0.59
C SER A 16 -10.82 1.86 2.03
N THR A 17 -10.03 1.28 2.92
CA THR A 17 -10.31 1.18 4.36
C THR A 17 -9.67 2.35 5.09
N VAL A 18 -10.42 2.93 6.01
CA VAL A 18 -9.93 3.93 6.98
C VAL A 18 -10.37 3.54 8.39
N THR A 19 -9.60 3.91 9.40
CA THR A 19 -9.82 3.41 10.77
C THR A 19 -9.39 4.38 11.89
N HIS A 20 -10.12 4.31 13.01
CA HIS A 20 -9.76 4.97 14.28
C HIS A 20 -8.79 4.10 15.07
N PHE A 21 -8.57 2.88 14.59
CA PHE A 21 -7.67 1.89 15.16
C PHE A 21 -8.05 1.51 16.60
N ASN A 22 -9.35 1.36 16.85
CA ASN A 22 -9.87 0.84 18.11
C ASN A 22 -9.76 -0.69 18.14
N ILE A 23 -9.01 -1.22 19.10
CA ILE A 23 -8.81 -2.67 19.26
C ILE A 23 -9.74 -3.20 20.36
N VAL A 24 -10.43 -4.30 20.06
CA VAL A 24 -11.29 -5.00 21.01
C VAL A 24 -11.09 -6.51 20.89
N HIS A 25 -11.02 -7.21 22.02
CA HIS A 25 -11.01 -8.66 22.02
C HIS A 25 -12.35 -9.20 21.51
N ILE A 26 -12.33 -10.18 20.61
CA ILE A 26 -13.55 -10.65 19.93
C ILE A 26 -14.59 -11.20 20.91
N ASP A 27 -14.18 -11.89 21.98
CA ASP A 27 -15.11 -12.41 22.99
C ASP A 27 -15.75 -11.28 23.80
N CYS A 28 -14.99 -10.22 24.09
CA CYS A 28 -15.51 -9.04 24.77
C CYS A 28 -16.52 -8.31 23.87
N HIS A 29 -16.20 -8.16 22.58
CA HIS A 29 -17.12 -7.59 21.61
C HIS A 29 -18.40 -8.42 21.47
N MET A 30 -18.30 -9.75 21.29
CA MET A 30 -19.46 -10.64 21.21
C MET A 30 -20.31 -10.63 22.49
N SER A 31 -19.67 -10.53 23.66
CA SER A 31 -20.37 -10.40 24.94
C SER A 31 -21.13 -9.08 25.02
N ALA A 32 -20.52 -7.97 24.59
CA ALA A 32 -21.17 -6.66 24.53
C ALA A 32 -22.39 -6.67 23.59
N VAL A 33 -22.25 -7.23 22.39
CA VAL A 33 -23.36 -7.37 21.42
C VAL A 33 -24.51 -8.19 22.01
N ARG A 34 -24.21 -9.30 22.71
CA ARG A 34 -25.23 -10.13 23.36
C ARG A 34 -25.98 -9.42 24.49
N LEU A 35 -25.32 -8.50 25.20
CA LEU A 35 -25.91 -7.71 26.28
C LEU A 35 -26.73 -6.52 25.75
N ALA A 36 -26.38 -5.99 24.57
CA ALA A 36 -27.01 -4.82 23.96
C ALA A 36 -28.35 -5.13 23.24
N ARG A 37 -28.96 -6.31 23.44
CA ARG A 37 -30.16 -6.84 22.75
C ARG A 37 -31.39 -5.92 22.62
N ALA A 38 -31.43 -4.78 23.31
CA ALA A 38 -32.53 -3.82 23.28
C ALA A 38 -32.18 -2.46 22.61
N ARG A 39 -30.95 -2.28 22.11
CA ARG A 39 -30.50 -1.05 21.44
C ARG A 39 -30.08 -1.35 20.01
N ASP A 40 -30.21 -0.34 19.15
CA ASP A 40 -29.67 -0.40 17.80
C ASP A 40 -28.14 -0.60 17.84
N GLU A 41 -27.64 -1.51 16.99
CA GLU A 41 -26.22 -1.87 16.94
C GLU A 41 -25.37 -0.66 16.56
N TRP A 42 -25.85 0.18 15.63
CA TRP A 42 -25.14 1.36 15.16
C TRP A 42 -25.14 2.46 16.21
N GLU A 43 -26.23 2.67 16.94
CA GLU A 43 -26.25 3.61 18.08
C GLU A 43 -25.30 3.17 19.20
N SER A 44 -25.23 1.86 19.47
CA SER A 44 -24.34 1.30 20.50
C SER A 44 -22.88 1.36 20.08
N ALA A 45 -22.58 1.04 18.82
CA ALA A 45 -21.24 1.08 18.25
C ALA A 45 -20.73 2.52 18.12
N ALA A 46 -21.56 3.47 17.70
CA ALA A 46 -21.18 4.88 17.59
C ALA A 46 -20.71 5.42 18.95
N LEU A 47 -21.43 5.16 20.05
CA LEU A 47 -21.04 5.61 21.39
C LEU A 47 -19.67 5.05 21.83
N GLN A 48 -19.36 3.80 21.48
CA GLN A 48 -18.10 3.13 21.86
C GLN A 48 -16.94 3.44 20.91
N ASN A 49 -17.23 3.89 19.68
CA ASN A 49 -16.25 4.21 18.64
C ASN A 49 -16.11 5.72 18.42
N ALA A 50 -16.24 6.55 19.46
CA ALA A 50 -16.09 8.01 19.36
C ALA A 50 -17.01 8.67 18.30
N ASN A 51 -18.25 8.20 18.19
CA ASN A 51 -19.26 8.60 17.21
C ASN A 51 -18.91 8.31 15.74
N THR A 52 -18.04 7.32 15.50
CA THR A 52 -17.73 6.84 14.14
C THR A 52 -18.95 6.15 13.53
N ARG A 53 -19.24 6.46 12.26
CA ARG A 53 -20.40 5.97 11.52
C ARG A 53 -20.23 4.57 10.90
N CYS A 54 -19.05 3.96 11.03
CA CYS A 54 -18.70 2.67 10.45
C CYS A 54 -18.33 1.66 11.56
N ASN A 55 -18.87 0.44 11.48
CA ASN A 55 -18.66 -0.63 12.47
C ASN A 55 -17.99 -1.88 11.83
N GLY A 56 -17.10 -1.67 10.85
CA GLY A 56 -16.36 -2.76 10.24
C GLY A 56 -15.30 -3.32 11.19
N LEU A 57 -15.29 -4.65 11.38
CA LEU A 57 -14.27 -5.34 12.16
C LEU A 57 -13.24 -5.95 11.21
N LEU A 58 -12.01 -5.46 11.26
CA LEU A 58 -10.86 -6.10 10.62
C LEU A 58 -10.20 -7.05 11.64
N PRO A 59 -10.09 -8.36 11.35
CA PRO A 59 -9.53 -9.31 12.30
C PRO A 59 -8.01 -9.16 12.41
N LEU A 60 -7.51 -9.08 13.63
CA LEU A 60 -6.07 -9.12 13.93
C LEU A 60 -5.70 -10.55 14.36
N TRP A 61 -4.78 -11.19 13.65
CA TRP A 61 -4.35 -12.55 13.97
C TRP A 61 -3.18 -12.56 14.94
N GLY A 62 -3.48 -12.79 16.22
CA GLY A 62 -2.46 -12.95 17.26
C GLY A 62 -1.86 -14.36 17.34
N PRO A 63 -0.80 -14.55 18.14
CA PRO A 63 -0.06 -15.81 18.20
C PRO A 63 -0.88 -16.95 18.81
N GLN A 64 -1.69 -16.65 19.82
CA GLN A 64 -2.51 -17.63 20.54
C GLN A 64 -3.84 -17.96 19.85
N VAL A 65 -4.18 -17.27 18.75
CA VAL A 65 -5.45 -17.43 18.05
C VAL A 65 -5.32 -18.58 17.03
N PRO A 66 -6.15 -19.64 17.10
CA PRO A 66 -6.17 -20.69 16.10
C PRO A 66 -6.47 -20.14 14.70
N GLU A 67 -5.83 -20.70 13.66
CA GLU A 67 -6.04 -20.26 12.28
C GLU A 67 -7.52 -20.32 11.87
N SER A 68 -8.25 -21.36 12.28
CA SER A 68 -9.67 -21.52 11.98
C SER A 68 -10.53 -20.37 12.53
N ALA A 69 -10.21 -19.84 13.71
CA ALA A 69 -10.91 -18.71 14.30
C ALA A 69 -10.62 -17.41 13.53
N PHE A 70 -9.36 -17.19 13.15
CA PHE A 70 -8.98 -16.06 12.30
C PHE A 70 -9.65 -16.13 10.92
N ALA A 71 -9.59 -17.27 10.25
CA ALA A 71 -10.21 -17.49 8.95
C ALA A 71 -11.72 -17.25 8.97
N SER A 72 -12.41 -17.66 10.05
CA SER A 72 -13.84 -17.38 10.25
C SER A 72 -14.13 -15.88 10.38
N CYS A 73 -13.30 -15.15 11.13
CA CYS A 73 -13.45 -13.70 11.27
C CYS A 73 -13.11 -12.95 9.97
N LEU A 74 -12.12 -13.43 9.21
CA LEU A 74 -11.76 -12.87 7.90
C LEU A 74 -12.87 -13.10 6.87
N ALA A 75 -13.50 -14.27 6.87
CA ALA A 75 -14.66 -14.54 6.02
C ALA A 75 -15.81 -13.57 6.32
N ARG A 76 -16.11 -13.32 7.61
CA ARG A 76 -17.10 -12.30 8.01
C ARG A 76 -16.72 -10.89 7.56
N HIS A 77 -15.46 -10.52 7.69
CA HIS A 77 -14.96 -9.22 7.22
C HIS A 77 -15.15 -9.07 5.71
N ASN A 78 -14.86 -10.11 4.93
CA ASN A 78 -15.09 -10.10 3.48
C ASN A 78 -16.57 -9.97 3.13
N THR A 79 -17.47 -10.68 3.83
CA THR A 79 -18.92 -10.50 3.67
C THR A 79 -19.36 -9.06 3.98
N TYR A 80 -18.86 -8.47 5.06
CA TYR A 80 -19.13 -7.08 5.40
C TYR A 80 -18.68 -6.12 4.28
N LEU A 81 -17.46 -6.30 3.75
CA LEU A 81 -16.96 -5.49 2.64
C LEU A 81 -17.84 -5.65 1.39
N GLN A 82 -18.25 -6.87 1.06
CA GLN A 82 -19.15 -7.12 -0.08
C GLN A 82 -20.48 -6.40 0.08
N GLU A 83 -21.09 -6.43 1.26
CA GLU A 83 -22.36 -5.78 1.55
C GLU A 83 -22.26 -4.25 1.51
N CYS A 84 -21.20 -3.68 2.10
CA CYS A 84 -21.03 -2.23 2.17
C CYS A 84 -20.56 -1.60 0.86
N THR A 85 -19.80 -2.33 0.05
CA THR A 85 -19.15 -1.76 -1.15
C THR A 85 -19.73 -2.29 -2.46
N GLY A 86 -20.47 -3.40 -2.42
CA GLY A 86 -20.91 -4.15 -3.60
C GLY A 86 -19.77 -4.89 -4.32
N HIS A 87 -18.53 -4.84 -3.82
CA HIS A 87 -17.37 -5.50 -4.41
C HIS A 87 -17.34 -6.98 -4.04
N ARG A 88 -17.60 -7.86 -5.01
CA ARG A 88 -17.82 -9.30 -4.77
C ARG A 88 -16.52 -10.08 -4.54
N ASP A 89 -15.52 -9.85 -5.36
CA ASP A 89 -14.32 -10.70 -5.39
C ASP A 89 -13.22 -10.12 -4.49
N ILE A 90 -13.39 -10.30 -3.18
CA ILE A 90 -12.39 -9.91 -2.17
C ILE A 90 -11.24 -10.92 -2.20
N SER A 91 -10.12 -10.52 -2.78
CA SER A 91 -8.89 -11.32 -2.91
C SER A 91 -7.67 -10.55 -2.42
N TYR A 92 -6.49 -11.19 -2.42
CA TYR A 92 -5.24 -10.50 -2.09
C TYR A 92 -5.00 -9.27 -2.99
N VAL A 93 -5.43 -9.31 -4.26
CA VAL A 93 -5.34 -8.17 -5.20
C VAL A 93 -6.13 -6.98 -4.68
N SER A 94 -7.34 -7.23 -4.15
CA SER A 94 -8.17 -6.18 -3.55
C SER A 94 -7.51 -5.58 -2.32
N THR A 95 -6.93 -6.41 -1.46
CA THR A 95 -6.22 -5.95 -0.25
C THR A 95 -4.94 -5.18 -0.57
N VAL A 96 -4.20 -5.58 -1.61
CA VAL A 96 -3.03 -4.83 -2.08
C VAL A 96 -3.47 -3.49 -2.69
N HIS A 97 -4.59 -3.42 -3.40
CA HIS A 97 -5.16 -2.15 -3.83
C HIS A 97 -5.62 -1.29 -2.65
N ASP A 98 -6.21 -1.86 -1.62
CA ASP A 98 -6.59 -1.13 -0.41
C ASP A 98 -5.35 -0.50 0.26
N LEU A 99 -4.28 -1.28 0.46
CA LEU A 99 -3.01 -0.78 0.98
C LEU A 99 -2.40 0.30 0.06
N LYS A 100 -2.44 0.09 -1.26
CA LYS A 100 -1.98 1.08 -2.25
C LYS A 100 -2.73 2.40 -2.09
N LEU A 101 -4.05 2.34 -1.98
CA LEU A 101 -4.91 3.53 -1.81
C LEU A 101 -4.68 4.22 -0.47
N LEU A 102 -4.45 3.45 0.61
CA LEU A 102 -4.05 3.98 1.92
C LEU A 102 -2.74 4.78 1.81
N LEU A 103 -1.70 4.19 1.22
CA LEU A 103 -0.40 4.85 1.04
C LEU A 103 -0.50 6.08 0.11
N LEU A 104 -1.30 5.99 -0.96
CA LEU A 104 -1.58 7.14 -1.83
C LEU A 104 -2.32 8.26 -1.10
N ARG A 105 -3.23 7.92 -0.17
CA ARG A 105 -3.95 8.92 0.63
C ARG A 105 -2.98 9.74 1.48
N PHE A 106 -2.01 9.10 2.12
CA PHE A 106 -0.90 9.81 2.77
C PHE A 106 -0.09 10.64 1.77
N ALA A 107 0.33 10.03 0.67
CA ALA A 107 1.20 10.69 -0.29
C ALA A 107 0.56 11.90 -1.02
N GLN A 108 -0.77 11.94 -1.04
CA GLN A 108 -1.58 13.04 -1.57
C GLN A 108 -2.16 13.96 -0.48
N GLU A 109 -1.78 13.75 0.78
CA GLU A 109 -2.23 14.53 1.94
C GLU A 109 -3.76 14.61 2.06
N LYS A 110 -4.46 13.55 1.62
CA LYS A 110 -5.91 13.46 1.61
C LYS A 110 -6.46 13.15 3.01
N SER A 111 -7.62 13.70 3.33
CA SER A 111 -8.29 13.47 4.61
C SER A 111 -8.68 12.00 4.81
N PHE A 112 -8.55 11.50 6.04
CA PHE A 112 -9.05 10.18 6.46
C PHE A 112 -10.48 10.23 7.01
N HIS A 113 -11.03 11.43 7.16
CA HIS A 113 -12.35 11.64 7.76
C HIS A 113 -13.45 11.87 6.72
N GLU A 114 -13.15 12.53 5.60
CA GLU A 114 -14.14 13.02 4.62
C GLU A 114 -15.08 11.94 4.07
N ASP A 115 -14.58 10.71 3.84
CA ASP A 115 -15.36 9.64 3.22
C ASP A 115 -16.20 8.85 4.24
N ALA A 116 -15.54 8.05 5.09
CA ALA A 116 -16.18 7.10 6.00
C ALA A 116 -15.98 7.46 7.49
N GLY A 117 -15.44 8.66 7.80
CA GLY A 117 -15.21 9.09 9.18
C GLY A 117 -14.17 8.25 9.90
N GLY A 118 -13.08 7.89 9.21
CA GLY A 118 -12.16 6.84 9.64
C GLY A 118 -11.34 7.19 10.87
N GLY A 119 -10.71 8.36 10.94
CA GLY A 119 -9.78 8.71 12.02
C GLY A 119 -8.73 9.71 11.55
N GLY A 120 -7.61 9.81 12.28
CA GLY A 120 -6.48 10.66 11.90
C GLY A 120 -5.39 9.91 11.13
N PRO A 121 -4.35 10.61 10.63
CA PRO A 121 -3.21 9.98 9.97
C PRO A 121 -2.53 8.90 10.83
N GLN A 122 -2.35 9.13 12.13
CA GLN A 122 -1.69 8.17 13.02
C GLN A 122 -2.46 6.84 13.13
N SER A 123 -3.78 6.87 13.31
CA SER A 123 -4.58 5.65 13.41
C SER A 123 -4.56 4.83 12.11
N ASN A 124 -4.49 5.51 10.97
CA ASN A 124 -4.39 4.86 9.67
C ASN A 124 -2.97 4.35 9.37
N MET A 125 -1.92 4.91 9.99
CA MET A 125 -0.56 4.35 9.89
C MET A 125 -0.46 2.99 10.58
N HIS A 126 -1.14 2.84 11.73
CA HIS A 126 -1.26 1.56 12.44
C HIS A 126 -1.97 0.46 11.64
N LEU A 127 -2.75 0.81 10.61
CA LEU A 127 -3.50 -0.15 9.80
C LEU A 127 -2.60 -0.93 8.80
N ILE A 128 -1.50 -0.32 8.36
CA ILE A 128 -0.58 -0.86 7.33
C ILE A 128 -0.16 -2.33 7.56
N PRO A 129 0.39 -2.72 8.72
CA PRO A 129 0.86 -4.09 8.92
C PRO A 129 -0.27 -5.11 8.85
N TYR A 130 -1.50 -4.72 9.16
CA TYR A 130 -2.65 -5.61 9.19
C TYR A 130 -3.29 -5.80 7.81
N LEU A 131 -3.28 -4.77 6.95
CA LEU A 131 -3.58 -4.95 5.53
C LEU A 131 -2.54 -5.86 4.86
N LEU A 132 -1.25 -5.69 5.19
CA LEU A 132 -0.19 -6.60 4.73
C LEU A 132 -0.45 -8.03 5.20
N HIS A 133 -0.79 -8.23 6.47
CA HIS A 133 -1.04 -9.56 7.02
C HIS A 133 -2.23 -10.26 6.33
N MET A 134 -3.31 -9.53 6.03
CA MET A 134 -4.45 -10.10 5.29
C MET A 134 -4.05 -10.49 3.86
N ALA A 135 -3.31 -9.64 3.15
CA ALA A 135 -2.82 -9.98 1.81
C ALA A 135 -1.92 -11.22 1.84
N LEU A 136 -0.99 -11.29 2.79
CA LEU A 136 -0.08 -12.42 2.98
C LEU A 136 -0.83 -13.71 3.33
N TYR A 137 -1.86 -13.64 4.18
CA TYR A 137 -2.68 -14.80 4.51
C TYR A 137 -3.28 -15.44 3.26
N VAL A 138 -3.90 -14.62 2.39
CA VAL A 138 -4.49 -15.10 1.14
C VAL A 138 -3.40 -15.60 0.17
N ILE A 139 -2.26 -14.90 0.05
CA ILE A 139 -1.14 -15.31 -0.79
C ILE A 139 -0.58 -16.68 -0.38
N ASN A 140 -0.38 -16.88 0.93
CA ASN A 140 0.20 -18.11 1.48
C ASN A 140 -0.78 -19.29 1.39
N THR A 141 -2.06 -19.07 1.73
CA THR A 141 -3.09 -20.14 1.69
C THR A 141 -3.44 -20.57 0.27
N THR A 142 -3.47 -19.63 -0.68
CA THR A 142 -3.70 -19.93 -2.11
C THR A 142 -2.43 -20.32 -2.86
N ARG A 143 -1.26 -20.24 -2.20
CA ARG A 143 0.05 -20.58 -2.75
C ARG A 143 0.38 -19.85 -4.06
N CYS A 144 -0.09 -18.61 -4.21
CA CYS A 144 0.15 -17.82 -5.42
C CYS A 144 1.48 -17.04 -5.40
N GLY A 145 2.18 -16.97 -4.27
CA GLY A 145 3.40 -16.15 -4.10
C GLY A 145 4.45 -16.36 -5.18
N GLY A 146 4.76 -17.62 -5.54
CA GLY A 146 5.75 -17.91 -6.60
C GLY A 146 5.30 -17.53 -8.01
N ARG A 147 3.99 -17.45 -8.27
CA ARG A 147 3.46 -16.91 -9.53
C ARG A 147 3.58 -15.39 -9.56
N GLU A 148 3.19 -14.74 -8.46
CA GLU A 148 3.22 -13.28 -8.38
C GLU A 148 4.64 -12.71 -8.32
N GLU A 149 5.61 -13.44 -7.76
CA GLU A 149 7.02 -13.08 -7.87
C GLU A 149 7.44 -13.02 -9.35
N LYS A 150 7.12 -14.06 -10.14
CA LYS A 150 7.49 -14.08 -11.56
C LYS A 150 6.86 -12.92 -12.33
N ASN A 151 5.62 -12.58 -12.00
CA ASN A 151 4.93 -11.43 -12.59
C ASN A 151 5.64 -10.11 -12.21
N LEU A 152 5.99 -9.95 -10.94
CA LEU A 152 6.71 -8.78 -10.43
C LEU A 152 8.12 -8.66 -11.01
N ALA A 153 8.85 -9.77 -11.16
CA ALA A 153 10.14 -9.83 -11.84
C ALA A 153 10.01 -9.44 -13.31
N SER A 154 9.02 -9.99 -14.03
CA SER A 154 8.73 -9.63 -15.42
C SER A 154 8.39 -8.14 -15.58
N TYR A 155 7.64 -7.57 -14.64
CA TYR A 155 7.36 -6.13 -14.59
C TYR A 155 8.64 -5.29 -14.45
N LEU A 156 9.58 -5.71 -13.60
CA LEU A 156 10.84 -5.01 -13.37
C LEU A 156 11.87 -5.18 -14.50
N GLU A 157 11.87 -6.33 -15.16
CA GLU A 157 12.78 -6.68 -16.26
C GLU A 157 12.31 -6.16 -17.63
N CYS A 158 11.05 -5.73 -17.74
CA CYS A 158 10.50 -5.14 -18.95
C CYS A 158 11.35 -3.93 -19.40
N GLY A 159 11.97 -4.04 -20.59
CA GLY A 159 12.84 -3.01 -21.17
C GLY A 159 12.16 -1.64 -21.31
N SER A 160 12.95 -0.57 -21.35
CA SER A 160 12.47 0.80 -21.55
C SER A 160 11.74 0.92 -22.89
N GLY A 161 10.55 1.53 -22.89
CA GLY A 161 9.81 1.88 -24.10
C GLY A 161 8.66 0.93 -24.47
N GLU A 162 8.80 -0.40 -24.34
CA GLU A 162 7.79 -1.30 -24.93
C GLU A 162 6.44 -1.34 -24.20
N ARG A 163 6.40 -1.05 -22.88
CA ARG A 163 5.17 -1.09 -22.05
C ARG A 163 5.14 -0.16 -20.84
N TRP A 164 6.19 0.65 -20.63
CA TRP A 164 6.29 1.49 -19.42
C TRP A 164 5.16 2.54 -19.36
N LEU A 165 4.92 3.20 -20.49
CA LEU A 165 3.89 4.24 -20.59
C LEU A 165 2.48 3.64 -20.48
N ASP A 166 2.20 2.54 -21.18
CA ASP A 166 0.91 1.85 -21.06
C ASP A 166 0.60 1.40 -19.63
N SER A 167 1.57 0.76 -18.97
CA SER A 167 1.39 0.31 -17.58
C SER A 167 1.13 1.45 -16.60
N SER A 168 1.49 2.69 -16.96
CA SER A 168 1.21 3.86 -16.13
C SER A 168 -0.29 4.19 -16.07
N TYR A 169 -1.11 3.57 -16.92
CA TYR A 169 -2.57 3.73 -16.96
C TYR A 169 -3.30 2.39 -16.74
N GLU A 170 -2.65 1.41 -16.10
CA GLU A 170 -3.28 0.15 -15.71
C GLU A 170 -3.60 0.14 -14.21
N ALA A 171 -4.69 -0.55 -13.82
CA ALA A 171 -5.03 -0.74 -12.41
C ALA A 171 -3.88 -1.41 -11.63
N GLU A 172 -3.30 -2.45 -12.23
CA GLU A 172 -2.12 -3.19 -11.77
C GLU A 172 -0.83 -2.60 -12.39
N GLY A 173 -0.70 -1.28 -12.35
CA GLY A 173 0.48 -0.55 -12.82
C GLY A 173 1.59 -0.39 -11.76
N PRO A 174 2.55 0.53 -11.98
CA PRO A 174 3.70 0.75 -11.09
C PRO A 174 3.38 0.94 -9.60
N LEU A 175 2.29 1.66 -9.27
CA LEU A 175 1.83 1.86 -7.90
C LEU A 175 1.40 0.53 -7.24
N TYR A 176 0.74 -0.35 -7.99
CA TYR A 176 0.34 -1.67 -7.50
C TYR A 176 1.55 -2.57 -7.29
N TRP A 177 2.43 -2.68 -8.29
CA TRP A 177 3.62 -3.53 -8.18
C TRP A 177 4.58 -3.09 -7.08
N ALA A 178 4.74 -1.78 -6.85
CA ALA A 178 5.50 -1.26 -5.73
C ALA A 178 4.84 -1.57 -4.38
N THR A 179 3.51 -1.64 -4.31
CA THR A 179 2.81 -2.07 -3.08
C THR A 179 2.93 -3.58 -2.87
N LEU A 180 2.76 -4.37 -3.93
CA LEU A 180 2.86 -5.83 -3.87
C LEU A 180 4.25 -6.32 -3.48
N SER A 181 5.31 -5.57 -3.82
CA SER A 181 6.67 -5.91 -3.42
C SER A 181 6.80 -6.04 -1.90
N LEU A 182 6.07 -5.26 -1.09
CA LEU A 182 6.04 -5.39 0.37
C LEU A 182 5.68 -6.81 0.82
N CYS A 183 4.83 -7.51 0.07
CA CYS A 183 4.42 -8.88 0.36
C CYS A 183 5.43 -9.93 -0.15
N LEU A 184 6.18 -9.64 -1.21
CA LEU A 184 6.91 -10.65 -2.00
C LEU A 184 8.44 -10.52 -1.99
N HIS A 185 8.98 -9.31 -1.83
CA HIS A 185 10.42 -9.07 -1.83
C HIS A 185 10.93 -8.90 -0.40
N SER A 186 11.98 -9.65 -0.05
CA SER A 186 12.74 -9.41 1.18
C SER A 186 13.41 -8.02 1.18
N PRO A 187 13.88 -7.50 2.34
CA PRO A 187 14.66 -6.26 2.37
C PRO A 187 15.91 -6.30 1.49
N ALA A 188 16.53 -7.48 1.33
CA ALA A 188 17.67 -7.65 0.44
C ALA A 188 17.25 -7.53 -1.03
N ARG A 189 16.15 -8.21 -1.42
CA ARG A 189 15.60 -8.12 -2.78
C ARG A 189 15.09 -6.72 -3.11
N TRP A 190 14.44 -6.04 -2.17
CA TRP A 190 14.02 -4.64 -2.31
C TRP A 190 15.22 -3.74 -2.61
N ARG A 191 16.32 -3.85 -1.87
CA ARG A 191 17.52 -3.02 -2.09
C ARG A 191 18.04 -3.08 -3.53
N VAL A 192 17.94 -4.24 -4.18
CA VAL A 192 18.38 -4.43 -5.58
C VAL A 192 17.32 -3.96 -6.57
N THR A 193 16.03 -4.02 -6.21
CA THR A 193 14.91 -3.75 -7.13
C THR A 193 14.32 -2.34 -6.99
N ARG A 194 14.61 -1.63 -5.90
CA ARG A 194 13.99 -0.34 -5.54
C ARG A 194 14.18 0.75 -6.60
N LEU A 195 15.33 0.82 -7.25
CA LEU A 195 15.57 1.76 -8.36
C LEU A 195 14.75 1.38 -9.61
N GLY A 196 14.43 0.11 -9.81
CA GLY A 196 13.49 -0.32 -10.85
C GLY A 196 12.09 0.26 -10.60
N HIS A 197 11.58 0.13 -9.38
CA HIS A 197 10.32 0.74 -8.98
C HIS A 197 10.34 2.26 -9.09
N LEU A 198 11.40 2.92 -8.60
CA LEU A 198 11.53 4.38 -8.65
C LEU A 198 11.45 4.91 -10.09
N ARG A 199 12.17 4.31 -11.03
CA ARG A 199 12.13 4.70 -12.45
C ARG A 199 10.74 4.57 -13.07
N ARG A 200 10.04 3.46 -12.77
CA ARG A 200 8.66 3.23 -13.24
C ARG A 200 7.67 4.21 -12.65
N LEU A 201 7.85 4.59 -11.39
CA LEU A 201 7.01 5.56 -10.69
C LEU A 201 7.26 7.00 -11.18
N LEU A 202 8.50 7.40 -11.41
CA LEU A 202 8.85 8.67 -12.05
C LEU A 202 8.24 8.78 -13.46
N THR A 203 8.33 7.69 -14.23
CA THR A 203 7.69 7.58 -15.54
C THR A 203 6.18 7.73 -15.43
N LEU A 204 5.54 7.05 -14.47
CA LEU A 204 4.10 7.15 -14.23
C LEU A 204 3.67 8.57 -13.91
N ALA A 205 4.38 9.25 -13.01
CA ALA A 205 4.06 10.62 -12.62
C ALA A 205 4.15 11.58 -13.81
N HIS A 206 5.24 11.49 -14.57
CA HIS A 206 5.42 12.34 -15.74
C HIS A 206 4.41 12.04 -16.85
N ALA A 207 4.23 10.76 -17.20
CA ALA A 207 3.29 10.35 -18.25
C ALA A 207 1.88 10.87 -17.95
N ARG A 208 1.37 10.66 -16.71
CA ARG A 208 0.04 11.10 -16.29
C ARG A 208 -0.13 12.61 -16.26
N HIS A 209 0.97 13.36 -16.16
CA HIS A 209 0.97 14.83 -16.23
C HIS A 209 0.86 15.33 -17.67
N VAL A 210 1.60 14.73 -18.60
CA VAL A 210 1.67 15.20 -20.00
C VAL A 210 0.60 14.59 -20.89
N THR A 211 0.10 13.41 -20.53
CA THR A 211 -0.85 12.63 -21.34
C THR A 211 -2.08 12.24 -20.50
N PRO A 212 -3.30 12.55 -20.96
CA PRO A 212 -4.51 12.10 -20.27
C PRO A 212 -4.73 10.58 -20.47
N PRO A 213 -5.48 9.90 -19.59
CA PRO A 213 -5.72 8.45 -19.70
C PRO A 213 -6.32 7.94 -21.02
N ALA A 214 -7.02 8.79 -21.77
CA ALA A 214 -7.60 8.45 -23.07
C ALA A 214 -6.69 8.83 -24.26
N GLY A 215 -5.51 9.39 -23.98
CA GLY A 215 -4.57 9.91 -24.97
C GLY A 215 -3.58 8.84 -25.47
N PRO A 216 -2.77 9.19 -26.49
CA PRO A 216 -1.66 8.33 -26.91
C PRO A 216 -0.62 8.30 -25.79
N HIS A 217 -0.37 7.13 -25.21
CA HIS A 217 0.60 6.94 -24.12
C HIS A 217 2.06 7.11 -24.60
N THR A 218 2.43 8.31 -25.03
CA THR A 218 3.75 8.68 -25.55
C THR A 218 4.28 9.90 -24.80
N ILE A 219 5.60 10.05 -24.77
CA ILE A 219 6.30 11.24 -24.27
C ILE A 219 7.05 11.85 -25.44
N SER A 220 6.68 13.07 -25.84
CA SER A 220 7.32 13.77 -26.97
C SER A 220 8.41 14.74 -26.53
N ASP A 221 8.28 15.32 -25.34
CA ASP A 221 9.26 16.21 -24.73
C ASP A 221 9.85 15.54 -23.49
N PRO A 222 11.14 15.16 -23.46
CA PRO A 222 11.77 14.53 -22.31
C PRO A 222 12.20 15.53 -21.23
N THR A 223 11.80 16.80 -21.33
CA THR A 223 12.08 17.81 -20.30
C THR A 223 11.35 17.45 -19.01
N PRO A 224 12.07 17.26 -17.88
CA PRO A 224 11.43 17.02 -16.59
C PRO A 224 10.45 18.12 -16.22
N ALA A 225 9.31 17.75 -15.67
CA ALA A 225 8.34 18.69 -15.13
C ALA A 225 8.82 19.27 -13.78
N ASP A 226 8.06 20.20 -13.22
CA ASP A 226 8.32 20.70 -11.86
C ASP A 226 8.24 19.56 -10.82
N TYR A 227 9.01 19.68 -9.73
CA TYR A 227 9.05 18.68 -8.66
C TYR A 227 7.65 18.35 -8.10
N SER A 228 6.74 19.33 -8.03
CA SER A 228 5.36 19.13 -7.56
C SER A 228 4.60 18.04 -8.34
N VAL A 229 4.94 17.81 -9.61
CA VAL A 229 4.36 16.74 -10.44
C VAL A 229 4.77 15.35 -9.94
N TYR A 230 5.98 15.22 -9.40
CA TYR A 230 6.54 13.96 -8.92
C TYR A 230 6.31 13.74 -7.43
N LYS A 231 6.13 14.82 -6.66
CA LYS A 231 6.14 14.81 -5.19
C LYS A 231 5.27 13.71 -4.58
N SER A 232 3.98 13.63 -4.94
CA SER A 232 3.10 12.61 -4.35
C SER A 232 3.55 11.18 -4.66
N THR A 233 4.06 10.95 -5.87
CA THR A 233 4.54 9.62 -6.28
C THR A 233 5.86 9.26 -5.59
N LEU A 234 6.71 10.26 -5.34
CA LEU A 234 7.96 10.11 -4.60
C LEU A 234 7.73 9.90 -3.10
N VAL A 235 6.79 10.61 -2.49
CA VAL A 235 6.37 10.37 -1.09
C VAL A 235 5.77 8.96 -0.95
N PHE A 236 4.96 8.51 -1.92
CA PHE A 236 4.45 7.14 -1.96
C PHE A 236 5.59 6.10 -1.99
N PHE A 237 6.58 6.31 -2.86
CA PHE A 237 7.78 5.47 -2.89
C PHE A 237 8.55 5.51 -1.57
N GLY A 238 8.71 6.70 -0.98
CA GLY A 238 9.41 6.90 0.28
C GLY A 238 8.73 6.19 1.45
N LEU A 239 7.39 6.16 1.48
CA LEU A 239 6.63 5.37 2.45
C LEU A 239 6.96 3.87 2.34
N ILE A 240 6.98 3.32 1.12
CA ILE A 240 7.33 1.92 0.87
C ILE A 240 8.76 1.62 1.34
N ASP A 241 9.74 2.43 0.93
CA ASP A 241 11.13 2.27 1.34
C ASP A 241 11.31 2.40 2.87
N THR A 242 10.54 3.28 3.51
CA THR A 242 10.54 3.44 4.96
C THR A 242 9.89 2.25 5.67
N ILE A 243 8.83 1.65 5.12
CA ILE A 243 8.27 0.39 5.64
C ILE A 243 9.35 -0.71 5.63
N TYR A 244 10.11 -0.86 4.54
CA TYR A 244 11.25 -1.79 4.51
C TYR A 244 12.29 -1.51 5.59
N LYS A 245 12.61 -0.24 5.86
CA LYS A 245 13.58 0.18 6.88
C LYS A 245 13.06 -0.03 8.32
N GLN A 246 11.76 0.17 8.55
CA GLN A 246 11.17 0.21 9.89
C GLN A 246 10.51 -1.11 10.29
N TYR A 247 9.66 -1.69 9.44
CA TYR A 247 8.79 -2.81 9.80
C TYR A 247 9.52 -4.15 9.68
N PHE A 248 10.41 -4.26 8.71
CA PHE A 248 11.02 -5.54 8.32
C PHE A 248 12.41 -5.74 8.94
N LYS A 249 12.82 -4.82 9.82
CA LYS A 249 14.13 -4.86 10.48
C LYS A 249 14.21 -6.08 11.39
N GLY A 250 15.19 -6.96 11.12
CA GLY A 250 15.46 -8.14 11.93
C GLY A 250 14.77 -9.42 11.46
N ILE A 251 13.98 -9.39 10.39
CA ILE A 251 13.45 -10.59 9.75
C ILE A 251 14.56 -11.20 8.89
N THR A 252 14.92 -12.46 9.17
CA THR A 252 15.93 -13.20 8.40
C THR A 252 15.29 -14.37 7.68
N VAL A 253 15.58 -14.51 6.39
CA VAL A 253 15.15 -15.63 5.55
C VAL A 253 16.35 -16.31 4.92
N THR A 254 16.27 -17.62 4.68
CA THR A 254 17.34 -18.37 4.00
C THR A 254 17.12 -18.48 2.49
N SER A 255 15.89 -18.25 2.02
CA SER A 255 15.56 -18.06 0.60
C SER A 255 14.46 -17.01 0.43
N GLU A 256 14.42 -16.36 -0.74
CA GLU A 256 13.39 -15.37 -1.06
C GLU A 256 11.97 -15.97 -1.04
N GLU A 257 11.82 -17.25 -1.38
CA GLU A 257 10.53 -17.95 -1.36
C GLU A 257 9.90 -18.03 0.04
N GLN A 258 10.69 -17.92 1.10
CA GLN A 258 10.20 -17.93 2.48
C GLN A 258 9.62 -16.59 2.90
N TRP A 259 9.96 -15.50 2.21
CA TRP A 259 9.64 -14.14 2.63
C TRP A 259 8.15 -13.93 2.98
N PRO A 260 7.18 -14.31 2.14
CA PRO A 260 5.76 -14.09 2.45
C PRO A 260 5.29 -14.85 3.71
N THR A 261 5.84 -16.03 3.96
CA THR A 261 5.50 -16.83 5.15
C THR A 261 6.15 -16.25 6.40
N SER A 262 7.44 -15.93 6.33
CA SER A 262 8.19 -15.34 7.44
C SER A 262 7.67 -13.96 7.85
N LEU A 263 7.26 -13.14 6.88
CA LEU A 263 6.66 -11.84 7.17
C LEU A 263 5.29 -11.97 7.85
N ALA A 264 4.44 -12.89 7.38
CA ALA A 264 3.14 -13.15 8.02
C ALA A 264 3.32 -13.61 9.48
N ASP A 265 4.25 -14.54 9.70
CA ASP A 265 4.56 -15.02 11.04
C ASP A 265 5.15 -13.92 11.94
N TYR A 266 6.04 -13.08 11.40
CA TYR A 266 6.56 -11.93 12.13
C TYR A 266 5.44 -10.97 12.55
N ILE A 267 4.54 -10.60 11.63
CA ILE A 267 3.44 -9.68 11.95
C ILE A 267 2.54 -10.25 13.04
N ARG A 268 2.23 -11.54 12.95
CA ARG A 268 1.42 -12.27 13.95
C ARG A 268 2.00 -12.22 15.37
N HIS A 269 3.30 -12.09 15.53
CA HIS A 269 3.98 -12.20 16.84
C HIS A 269 4.51 -10.86 17.37
N ASN A 270 4.38 -9.76 16.64
CA ASN A 270 5.10 -8.51 16.93
C ASN A 270 4.22 -7.25 16.95
N ASP A 271 2.94 -7.37 17.34
CA ASP A 271 1.97 -6.25 17.36
C ASP A 271 2.51 -4.98 18.02
N GLU A 272 2.98 -5.05 19.27
CA GLU A 272 3.48 -3.88 20.01
C GLU A 272 4.71 -3.24 19.34
N ALA A 273 5.58 -4.07 18.73
CA ALA A 273 6.73 -3.56 17.99
C ALA A 273 6.28 -2.86 16.70
N LEU A 274 5.28 -3.40 15.99
CA LEU A 274 4.73 -2.82 14.77
C LEU A 274 3.99 -1.51 15.01
N LEU A 275 3.33 -1.34 16.15
CA LEU A 275 2.75 -0.03 16.53
C LEU A 275 3.86 1.02 16.69
N ARG A 276 4.94 0.68 17.39
CA ARG A 276 6.12 1.56 17.49
C ARG A 276 6.80 1.81 16.15
N CYS A 277 6.82 0.82 15.25
CA CYS A 277 7.30 1.01 13.88
C CYS A 277 6.41 1.99 13.10
N SER A 278 5.10 1.95 13.31
CA SER A 278 4.13 2.86 12.68
C SER A 278 4.33 4.30 13.16
N GLU A 279 4.62 4.51 14.44
CA GLU A 279 4.97 5.83 14.99
C GLU A 279 6.24 6.39 14.33
N ARG A 280 7.28 5.57 14.16
CA ARG A 280 8.51 5.98 13.45
C ARG A 280 8.27 6.24 11.97
N LEU A 281 7.42 5.44 11.32
CA LEU A 281 7.02 5.67 9.93
C LEU A 281 6.25 7.00 9.80
N MET A 282 5.37 7.31 10.75
CA MET A 282 4.65 8.58 10.81
C MET A 282 5.61 9.76 10.95
N ALA A 283 6.58 9.67 11.87
CA ALA A 283 7.60 10.70 12.05
C ALA A 283 8.44 10.93 10.78
N ALA A 284 8.98 9.86 10.17
CA ALA A 284 9.74 9.96 8.92
C ALA A 284 8.89 10.55 7.77
N TYR A 285 7.61 10.19 7.69
CA TYR A 285 6.69 10.77 6.72
C TYR A 285 6.50 12.28 6.91
N THR A 286 6.24 12.74 8.14
CA THR A 286 5.95 14.16 8.41
C THR A 286 7.19 15.04 8.45
N GLU A 287 8.31 14.51 8.94
CA GLU A 287 9.52 15.30 9.25
C GLU A 287 10.55 15.24 8.12
N GLU A 288 10.53 14.20 7.29
CA GLU A 288 11.54 14.00 6.23
C GLU A 288 10.91 13.93 4.83
N LEU A 289 9.90 13.08 4.61
CA LEU A 289 9.33 12.87 3.27
C LEU A 289 8.49 14.06 2.78
N LEU A 290 7.50 14.51 3.56
CA LEU A 290 6.63 15.62 3.18
C LEU A 290 7.37 16.96 2.98
N PRO A 291 8.36 17.32 3.84
CA PRO A 291 9.08 18.59 3.69
C PRO A 291 10.01 18.64 2.47
N SER A 292 10.38 17.51 1.88
CA SER A 292 11.25 17.49 0.69
C SER A 292 10.69 18.37 -0.43
N ALA A 293 11.55 19.22 -0.98
CA ALA A 293 11.22 20.26 -1.95
C ALA A 293 11.88 20.02 -3.33
N SER A 294 12.77 19.03 -3.43
CA SER A 294 13.40 18.62 -4.67
C SER A 294 13.63 17.11 -4.74
N PHE A 295 13.96 16.61 -5.93
CA PHE A 295 14.30 15.20 -6.11
C PHE A 295 15.62 14.84 -5.42
N GLU A 296 16.56 15.77 -5.39
CA GLU A 296 17.85 15.65 -4.73
C GLU A 296 17.72 15.53 -3.21
N GLU A 297 16.89 16.37 -2.59
CA GLU A 297 16.59 16.28 -1.15
C GLU A 297 15.94 14.94 -0.80
N LEU A 298 14.99 14.48 -1.62
CA LEU A 298 14.38 13.17 -1.40
C LEU A 298 15.39 12.03 -1.60
N CYS A 299 16.32 12.15 -2.55
CA CYS A 299 17.41 11.18 -2.72
C CYS A 299 18.32 11.13 -1.49
N ASP A 300 18.60 12.26 -0.85
CA ASP A 300 19.34 12.30 0.42
C ASP A 300 18.58 11.58 1.54
N VAL A 301 17.32 11.96 1.77
CA VAL A 301 16.43 11.34 2.78
C VAL A 301 16.33 9.82 2.61
N LEU A 302 16.21 9.34 1.37
CA LEU A 302 16.06 7.91 1.09
C LEU A 302 17.39 7.14 1.04
N GLY A 303 18.52 7.84 1.12
CA GLY A 303 19.86 7.26 1.08
C GLY A 303 20.26 6.77 -0.31
N PHE A 304 19.89 7.51 -1.35
CA PHE A 304 20.21 7.21 -2.75
C PHE A 304 21.47 7.89 -3.28
N LEU A 305 22.13 8.75 -2.51
CA LEU A 305 23.31 9.50 -2.99
C LEU A 305 24.47 8.61 -3.49
N ASN A 306 24.54 7.35 -3.04
CA ASN A 306 25.53 6.38 -3.51
C ASN A 306 25.02 5.49 -4.66
N GLU A 307 23.73 5.51 -4.93
CA GLU A 307 23.04 4.67 -5.92
C GLU A 307 22.66 5.46 -7.18
N ILE A 308 22.41 6.76 -7.05
CA ILE A 308 22.10 7.70 -8.12
C ILE A 308 23.26 8.70 -8.20
N THR A 309 24.10 8.56 -9.23
CA THR A 309 25.33 9.33 -9.41
C THR A 309 25.08 10.81 -9.68
N ASP A 310 24.02 11.12 -10.44
CA ASP A 310 23.61 12.50 -10.73
C ASP A 310 22.08 12.63 -10.59
N PRO A 311 21.60 12.94 -9.37
CA PRO A 311 20.17 13.17 -9.14
C PRO A 311 19.57 14.27 -10.03
N SER A 312 20.36 15.27 -10.45
CA SER A 312 19.85 16.42 -11.22
C SER A 312 19.46 16.06 -12.66
N THR A 313 20.14 15.08 -13.27
CA THR A 313 19.82 14.60 -14.62
C THR A 313 18.98 13.34 -14.61
N TYR A 314 18.84 12.66 -13.46
CA TYR A 314 18.25 11.32 -13.37
C TYR A 314 16.87 11.20 -14.02
N ILE A 315 15.95 12.14 -13.74
CA ILE A 315 14.61 12.14 -14.35
C ILE A 315 14.71 12.35 -15.86
N LYS A 316 15.54 13.29 -16.31
CA LYS A 316 15.74 13.57 -17.74
C LYS A 316 16.29 12.35 -18.49
N ASP A 317 17.23 11.63 -17.89
CA ASP A 317 17.85 10.45 -18.48
C ASP A 317 16.81 9.31 -18.64
N ILE A 318 15.92 9.14 -17.65
CA ILE A 318 14.79 8.20 -17.75
C ILE A 318 13.86 8.59 -18.90
N LEU A 319 13.46 9.85 -18.97
CA LEU A 319 12.50 10.33 -19.98
C LEU A 319 13.09 10.25 -21.40
N THR A 320 14.37 10.59 -21.56
CA THR A 320 15.09 10.46 -22.84
C THR A 320 15.17 8.99 -23.29
N GLY A 321 15.27 8.05 -22.36
CA GLY A 321 15.20 6.61 -22.67
C GLY A 321 13.81 6.12 -23.10
N LEU A 322 12.78 6.95 -22.99
CA LEU A 322 11.39 6.62 -23.34
C LEU A 322 10.87 7.38 -24.56
N THR A 323 11.57 8.42 -25.01
CA THR A 323 11.27 9.10 -26.27
C THR A 323 11.61 8.19 -27.45
N SER A 324 10.65 8.00 -28.35
CA SER A 324 10.85 7.30 -29.64
C SER A 324 11.48 8.23 -30.68
#